data_AF-A0A3N0YTM2-F1
#
_entry.id   AF-A0A3N0YTM2-F1
#
_cell.length_a   1.000
_cell.length_b   1.000
_cell.length_c   1.000
_cell.angle_alpha   90.00
_cell.angle_beta   90.00
_cell.angle_gamma   90.00
#
_symmetry.space_group_name_H-M   'P 1'
#
loop_
_entity.id
_entity.type
_entity.pdbx_description
1 polymer ?
#
loop_
_entity_poly.entity_id
_entity_poly.type
_entity_poly.pdbx_seq_one_letter_code
_entity_poly.pdbx_strand_id
1 'polypeptide(L)'
;MYVIQETEAPCINISDTNTNHELEKLLDRIKYVARSCKEIHDKYHVYDDGLYYLISSRGVLYHTFCDLTTAGEGWTLVTSIHENNMYGKCTVGDRWSSEQGSNPNRPDGEGTWANSHIWNCRGCYK
;
A
#
# COMPACT_ATOMS: atom_id res chain seq x y z
N MET A 1 5.37 17.54 1.84
CA MET A 1 5.57 16.36 2.69
C MET A 1 4.24 16.10 3.37
N TYR A 2 3.46 15.16 2.84
CA TYR A 2 2.15 14.84 3.40
C TYR A 2 2.33 13.72 4.43
N VAL A 3 1.86 13.97 5.65
CA VAL A 3 1.71 12.95 6.68
C VAL A 3 0.34 12.34 6.45
N ILE A 4 0.32 11.13 5.90
CA ILE A 4 -0.93 10.37 5.72
C ILE A 4 -1.32 9.88 7.12
N GLN A 5 -2.39 10.42 7.70
CA GLN A 5 -2.96 9.88 8.94
C GLN A 5 -3.50 8.49 8.64
N GLU A 6 -3.05 7.50 9.42
CA GLU A 6 -3.54 6.12 9.38
C GLU A 6 -5.02 6.11 9.77
N THR A 7 -5.91 6.01 8.79
CA THR A 7 -7.28 5.56 9.02
C THR A 7 -7.29 4.03 8.92
N GLU A 8 -7.87 3.39 9.93
CA GLU A 8 -7.88 1.94 10.07
C GLU A 8 -8.41 1.23 8.82
N ALA A 9 -7.61 0.34 8.25
CA ALA A 9 -8.08 -0.61 7.25
C ALA A 9 -8.73 -1.81 7.98
N PRO A 10 -10.05 -2.03 7.85
CA PRO A 10 -10.71 -3.14 8.53
C PRO A 10 -10.26 -4.47 7.93
N CYS A 11 -9.60 -5.31 8.74
CA CYS A 11 -9.41 -6.72 8.42
C CYS A 11 -10.70 -7.50 8.73
N ILE A 12 -11.30 -8.14 7.72
CA ILE A 12 -12.54 -8.92 7.89
C ILE A 12 -12.18 -10.36 8.31
N ASN A 13 -12.62 -10.77 9.50
CA ASN A 13 -12.64 -12.18 9.91
C ASN A 13 -13.88 -12.84 9.32
N ILE A 14 -13.67 -13.86 8.47
CA ILE A 14 -14.76 -14.63 7.85
C ILE A 14 -15.17 -15.75 8.81
N SER A 15 -15.95 -15.39 9.84
CA SER A 15 -16.92 -16.32 10.43
C SER A 15 -18.19 -15.55 10.75
N ASP A 16 -19.32 -16.17 10.39
CA ASP A 16 -20.69 -15.84 10.82
C ASP A 16 -21.54 -14.90 9.92
N THR A 17 -22.30 -15.56 9.05
CA THR A 17 -23.73 -15.35 8.71
C THR A 17 -24.28 -13.95 8.32
N ASN A 18 -23.45 -12.92 8.15
CA ASN A 18 -23.85 -11.59 7.64
C ASN A 18 -23.47 -11.37 6.16
N THR A 19 -23.65 -12.43 5.37
CA THR A 19 -22.93 -12.70 4.12
C THR A 19 -23.30 -11.86 2.89
N ASN A 20 -24.31 -10.99 2.92
CA ASN A 20 -24.72 -10.27 1.70
C ASN A 20 -24.20 -8.82 1.64
N HIS A 21 -24.29 -8.06 2.72
CA HIS A 21 -23.91 -6.64 2.71
C HIS A 21 -22.40 -6.40 2.69
N GLU A 22 -21.62 -7.21 3.42
CA GLU A 22 -20.15 -7.12 3.41
C GLU A 22 -19.56 -7.66 2.10
N LEU A 23 -20.19 -8.68 1.48
CA LEU A 23 -19.82 -9.16 0.14
C LEU A 23 -20.14 -8.11 -0.93
N GLU A 24 -21.28 -7.43 -0.85
CA GLU A 24 -21.59 -6.34 -1.79
C GLU A 24 -20.63 -5.16 -1.66
N LYS A 25 -20.24 -4.77 -0.44
CA LYS A 25 -19.16 -3.81 -0.23
C LYS A 25 -17.83 -4.27 -0.80
N LEU A 26 -17.52 -5.57 -0.66
CA LEU A 26 -16.27 -6.13 -1.19
C LEU A 26 -16.29 -6.14 -2.73
N LEU A 27 -17.43 -6.50 -3.32
CA LEU A 27 -17.65 -6.50 -4.77
C LEU A 27 -17.65 -5.08 -5.34
N ASP A 28 -18.23 -4.10 -4.64
CA ASP A 28 -18.20 -2.70 -5.05
C ASP A 28 -16.77 -2.11 -4.96
N ARG A 29 -15.93 -2.63 -4.06
CA ARG A 29 -14.50 -2.28 -3.97
C ARG A 29 -13.60 -3.02 -4.98
N ILE A 30 -14.00 -4.21 -5.47
CA ILE A 30 -13.33 -4.95 -6.56
C ILE A 30 -13.85 -4.53 -7.95
N LYS A 31 -14.93 -3.75 -7.99
CA LYS A 31 -15.65 -3.30 -9.19
C LYS A 31 -14.75 -2.73 -10.28
N TYR A 32 -13.64 -2.12 -9.89
CA TYR A 32 -12.67 -1.52 -10.80
C TYR A 32 -11.53 -2.49 -11.06
N VAL A 33 -11.55 -3.13 -12.24
CA VAL A 33 -10.39 -3.86 -12.75
C VAL A 33 -9.43 -2.82 -13.33
N ALA A 34 -8.57 -2.28 -12.47
CA ALA A 34 -7.60 -1.25 -12.82
C ALA A 34 -6.18 -1.62 -12.37
N ARG A 35 -5.18 -1.18 -13.13
CA ARG A 35 -3.75 -1.38 -12.82
C ARG A 35 -3.13 -0.20 -12.07
N SER A 36 -3.77 0.96 -12.09
CA SER A 36 -3.31 2.18 -11.42
C SER A 36 -4.51 3.07 -11.06
N CYS A 37 -4.32 3.99 -10.11
CA CYS A 37 -5.31 5.01 -9.76
C CYS A 37 -5.64 5.93 -10.94
N LYS A 38 -4.68 6.16 -11.86
CA LYS A 38 -4.92 6.88 -13.10
C LYS A 38 -5.95 6.19 -14.00
N GLU A 39 -5.89 4.86 -14.10
CA GLU A 39 -6.90 4.11 -14.84
C GLU A 39 -8.27 4.18 -14.16
N ILE A 40 -8.30 4.19 -12.81
CA ILE A 40 -9.54 4.42 -12.04
C ILE A 40 -10.14 5.78 -12.38
N HIS A 41 -9.32 6.83 -12.36
CA HIS A 41 -9.71 8.18 -12.71
C HIS A 41 -10.26 8.28 -14.14
N ASP A 42 -9.47 7.87 -15.13
CA ASP A 42 -9.75 8.14 -16.54
C ASP A 42 -10.89 7.25 -17.11
N LYS A 43 -10.98 5.99 -16.66
CA LYS A 43 -11.94 5.02 -17.21
C LYS A 43 -13.26 5.01 -16.47
N TYR A 44 -13.21 5.11 -15.14
CA TYR A 44 -14.38 4.98 -14.28
C TYR A 44 -14.89 6.33 -13.76
N HIS A 45 -14.19 7.44 -14.05
CA HIS A 45 -14.57 8.80 -13.66
C HIS A 45 -14.79 8.90 -12.15
N VAL A 46 -13.89 8.27 -11.39
CA VAL A 46 -13.87 8.33 -9.93
C VAL A 46 -12.88 9.40 -9.51
N TYR A 47 -13.32 10.29 -8.62
CA TYR A 47 -12.55 11.47 -8.21
C TYR A 47 -12.30 11.55 -6.70
N ASP A 48 -12.87 10.63 -5.93
CA ASP A 48 -12.76 10.62 -4.47
C ASP A 48 -11.49 9.89 -4.01
N ASP A 49 -10.65 10.56 -3.23
CA ASP A 49 -9.46 9.96 -2.64
C ASP A 49 -9.82 8.79 -1.71
N GLY A 50 -8.97 7.76 -1.66
CA GLY A 50 -9.23 6.61 -0.77
C GLY A 50 -8.44 5.35 -1.07
N LEU A 51 -8.84 4.25 -0.42
CA LEU A 51 -8.26 2.92 -0.64
C LEU A 51 -9.00 2.20 -1.77
N TYR A 52 -8.25 1.81 -2.81
CA TYR A 52 -8.76 1.07 -3.96
C TYR A 52 -7.99 -0.23 -4.16
N TYR A 53 -8.66 -1.23 -4.73
CA TYR A 53 -8.01 -2.46 -5.18
C TYR A 53 -7.45 -2.27 -6.59
N LEU A 54 -6.20 -2.67 -6.78
CA LEU A 54 -5.50 -2.69 -8.06
C LEU A 54 -5.01 -4.11 -8.35
N ILE A 55 -4.91 -4.44 -9.64
CA ILE A 55 -4.39 -5.71 -10.10
C ILE A 55 -3.07 -5.50 -10.86
N SER A 56 -2.02 -6.20 -10.46
CA SER A 56 -0.75 -6.14 -11.17
C SER A 56 -0.84 -6.83 -12.54
N SER A 57 0.14 -6.59 -13.41
CA SER A 57 0.26 -7.30 -14.69
C SER A 57 0.37 -8.82 -14.52
N ARG A 58 0.79 -9.30 -13.34
CA ARG A 58 0.90 -10.72 -12.97
C ARG A 58 -0.36 -11.28 -12.32
N GLY A 59 -1.44 -10.50 -12.23
CA GLY A 59 -2.71 -10.91 -11.63
C GLY A 59 -2.74 -10.86 -10.10
N VAL A 60 -1.77 -10.20 -9.46
CA VAL A 60 -1.76 -10.04 -8.00
C VAL A 60 -2.68 -8.88 -7.63
N LEU A 61 -3.69 -9.15 -6.82
CA LEU A 61 -4.58 -8.15 -6.26
C LEU A 61 -3.94 -7.54 -5.00
N TYR A 62 -3.88 -6.21 -4.94
CA TYR A 62 -3.40 -5.47 -3.77
C TYR A 62 -4.26 -4.21 -3.59
N HIS A 63 -4.32 -3.69 -2.37
CA HIS A 63 -4.93 -2.39 -2.12
C HIS A 63 -3.86 -1.31 -1.95
N THR A 64 -4.18 -0.08 -2.33
CA THR A 64 -3.33 1.07 -2.04
C THR A 64 -4.17 2.35 -1.97
N PHE A 65 -3.57 3.41 -1.45
CA PHE A 65 -4.18 4.73 -1.44
C PHE A 65 -4.05 5.38 -2.82
N CYS A 66 -5.18 5.87 -3.33
CA CYS A 66 -5.27 6.68 -4.53
C CYS A 66 -5.57 8.13 -4.15
N ASP A 67 -4.76 9.04 -4.66
CA ASP A 67 -5.03 10.48 -4.65
C ASP A 67 -5.52 10.86 -6.05
N LEU A 68 -6.84 11.02 -6.16
CA LEU A 68 -7.58 11.34 -7.38
C LEU A 68 -7.88 12.83 -7.47
N THR A 69 -7.66 13.60 -6.40
CA THR A 69 -7.90 15.05 -6.35
C THR A 69 -6.68 15.86 -6.79
N THR A 70 -5.45 15.45 -6.44
CA THR A 70 -4.24 16.21 -6.74
C THR A 70 -3.93 16.21 -8.22
N ALA A 71 -3.91 17.40 -8.81
CA ALA A 71 -3.66 17.64 -10.24
C ALA A 71 -4.62 16.89 -11.21
N GLY A 72 -5.65 16.20 -10.71
CA GLY A 72 -6.63 15.50 -11.53
C GLY A 72 -6.06 14.36 -12.39
N GLU A 73 -4.97 13.72 -11.97
CA GLU A 73 -4.29 12.67 -12.77
C GLU A 73 -4.29 11.26 -12.15
N GLY A 74 -4.85 11.10 -10.94
CA GLY A 74 -4.96 9.81 -10.27
C GLY A 74 -3.61 9.20 -9.86
N TRP A 75 -3.03 9.75 -8.81
CA TRP A 75 -1.78 9.30 -8.22
C TRP A 75 -1.95 8.01 -7.44
N THR A 76 -1.04 7.07 -7.67
CA THR A 76 -0.99 5.78 -6.97
C THR A 76 0.12 5.80 -5.93
N LEU A 77 -0.22 5.59 -4.66
CA LEU A 77 0.80 5.35 -3.65
C LEU A 77 1.45 3.98 -3.90
N VAL A 78 2.77 3.96 -4.08
CA VAL A 78 3.52 2.72 -4.36
C VAL A 78 4.45 2.32 -3.23
N THR A 79 4.91 3.28 -2.42
CA THR A 79 5.82 3.03 -1.32
C THR A 79 5.77 4.15 -0.29
N SER A 80 6.13 3.80 0.95
CA SER A 80 6.40 4.75 2.02
C SER A 80 7.71 4.38 2.71
N ILE A 81 8.50 5.41 3.03
CA ILE A 81 9.77 5.26 3.74
C ILE A 81 9.54 5.84 5.13
N HIS A 82 9.63 4.97 6.13
CA HIS A 82 9.37 5.32 7.52
C HIS A 82 10.61 5.05 8.36
N GLU A 83 11.04 6.05 9.12
CA GLU A 83 12.11 5.96 10.12
C GLU A 83 11.50 5.55 11.46
N ASN A 84 11.82 4.34 11.93
CA ASN A 84 11.26 3.80 13.17
C ASN A 84 12.07 4.15 14.42
N ASN A 85 13.38 4.39 14.29
CA ASN A 85 14.26 4.74 15.39
C ASN A 85 15.55 5.39 14.88
N MET A 86 15.59 6.72 14.86
CA MET A 86 16.74 7.48 14.36
C MET A 86 18.06 7.26 15.16
N TYR A 87 17.97 6.73 16.37
CA TYR A 87 19.14 6.33 17.17
C TYR A 87 19.66 4.94 16.79
N GLY A 88 18.81 4.07 16.24
CA GLY A 88 19.21 2.82 15.62
C GLY A 88 19.96 3.12 14.32
N LYS A 89 21.16 2.57 14.16
CA LYS A 89 21.96 2.75 12.94
C LYS A 89 21.91 1.48 12.13
N CYS A 90 21.04 1.46 11.12
CA CYS A 90 20.84 0.31 10.24
C CYS A 90 20.42 -0.93 11.04
N THR A 91 19.36 -0.77 11.81
CA THR A 91 18.78 -1.81 12.67
C THR A 91 17.45 -2.30 12.12
N VAL A 92 16.81 -3.27 12.79
CA VAL A 92 15.49 -3.77 12.38
C VAL A 92 14.50 -2.59 12.24
N GLY A 93 13.88 -2.49 11.06
CA GLY A 93 13.04 -1.38 10.62
C GLY A 93 13.62 -0.59 9.45
N ASP A 94 14.95 -0.53 9.32
CA ASP A 94 15.70 0.23 8.30
C ASP A 94 15.71 -0.46 6.92
N ARG A 95 14.54 -0.90 6.44
CA ARG A 95 14.37 -1.71 5.23
C ARG A 95 14.78 -1.02 3.94
N TRP A 96 14.82 0.31 3.93
CA TRP A 96 15.24 1.13 2.80
C TRP A 96 16.73 1.46 2.81
N SER A 97 17.46 0.98 3.82
CA SER A 97 18.93 1.01 3.87
C SER A 97 19.48 -0.40 4.16
N SER A 98 19.66 -0.77 5.43
CA SER A 98 20.17 -2.06 5.89
C SER A 98 19.59 -2.38 7.26
N GLU A 99 19.09 -3.60 7.49
CA GLU A 99 18.71 -4.06 8.84
C GLU A 99 19.87 -4.79 9.56
N GLN A 100 21.03 -4.91 8.89
CA GLN A 100 22.19 -5.71 9.31
C GLN A 100 23.40 -4.84 9.71
N GLY A 101 23.13 -3.60 10.14
CA GLY A 101 24.15 -2.62 10.47
C GLY A 101 24.84 -2.03 9.25
N SER A 102 25.81 -1.16 9.51
CA SER A 102 26.71 -0.60 8.51
C SER A 102 27.83 -1.60 8.21
N ASN A 103 27.67 -2.40 7.16
CA ASN A 103 28.63 -3.45 6.80
C ASN A 103 29.24 -3.19 5.42
N PRO A 104 30.57 -2.95 5.31
CA PRO A 104 31.22 -2.70 4.02
C PRO A 104 31.18 -3.91 3.08
N ASN A 105 31.01 -5.13 3.60
CA ASN A 105 30.86 -6.34 2.79
C ASN A 105 29.43 -6.51 2.23
N ARG A 106 28.51 -5.59 2.56
CA ARG A 106 27.12 -5.62 2.11
C ARG A 106 26.70 -4.23 1.58
N PRO A 107 27.32 -3.76 0.48
CA PRO A 107 27.16 -2.40 -0.02
C PRO A 107 25.73 -2.05 -0.44
N ASP A 108 24.95 -3.04 -0.88
CA ASP A 108 23.56 -2.86 -1.31
C ASP A 108 22.54 -2.91 -0.16
N GLY A 109 23.00 -3.22 1.07
CA GLY A 109 22.13 -3.37 2.25
C GLY A 109 21.06 -4.45 2.06
N GLU A 110 19.79 -4.06 2.20
CA GLU A 110 18.64 -4.93 1.91
C GLU A 110 18.25 -4.95 0.42
N GLY A 111 18.73 -4.01 -0.40
CA GLY A 111 18.44 -3.94 -1.84
C GLY A 111 16.96 -3.71 -2.19
N THR A 112 16.14 -3.25 -1.25
CA THR A 112 14.68 -3.07 -1.39
C THR A 112 14.28 -2.14 -2.55
N TRP A 113 15.15 -1.20 -2.93
CA TRP A 113 14.92 -0.29 -4.05
C TRP A 113 14.81 -0.97 -5.42
N ALA A 114 15.39 -2.16 -5.59
CA ALA A 114 15.51 -2.82 -6.88
C ALA A 114 15.13 -4.30 -6.84
N ASN A 115 14.42 -4.73 -5.80
CA ASN A 115 13.91 -6.09 -5.69
C ASN A 115 12.37 -6.11 -5.76
N SER A 116 11.77 -7.30 -5.77
CA SER A 116 10.32 -7.48 -5.81
C SER A 116 9.72 -7.75 -4.43
N HIS A 117 10.44 -7.43 -3.34
CA HIS A 117 9.90 -7.60 -2.00
C HIS A 117 8.86 -6.52 -1.73
N ILE A 118 7.70 -6.95 -1.25
CA ILE A 118 6.62 -6.08 -0.80
C ILE A 118 6.50 -6.25 0.71
N TRP A 119 6.55 -5.13 1.43
CA TRP A 119 6.29 -5.10 2.86
C TRP A 119 4.81 -4.83 3.04
N ASN A 120 4.07 -5.81 3.58
CA ASN A 120 2.65 -5.63 3.83
C ASN A 120 2.44 -4.51 4.86
N CYS A 121 1.48 -3.63 4.58
CA CYS A 121 0.76 -2.94 5.63
C CYS A 121 -0.03 -4.00 6.41
N ARG A 122 0.58 -4.63 7.42
CA ARG A 122 -0.24 -5.09 8.55
C ARG A 122 -0.75 -3.79 9.15
N GLY A 123 -2.07 -3.59 9.12
CA GLY A 123 -2.66 -2.49 9.88
C GLY A 123 -1.98 -2.45 11.25
N CYS A 124 -1.47 -1.27 11.63
CA CYS A 124 -0.88 -1.05 12.93
C CYS A 124 -1.95 -1.43 13.96
N TYR A 125 -1.95 -2.67 14.45
CA TYR A 125 -2.75 -3.05 15.60
C TYR A 125 -2.14 -2.31 16.79
N LYS A 126 -2.80 -1.22 17.19
CA LYS A 126 -2.76 -0.69 18.55
C LYS A 126 -4.18 -0.56 19.05
#